data_AF-A0A961RRM7-F1
#
_entry.id   AF-A0A961RRM7-F1
#
_cell.length_a   1.000
_cell.length_b   1.000
_cell.length_c   1.000
_cell.angle_alpha   90.00
_cell.angle_beta   90.00
_cell.angle_gamma   90.00
#
_symmetry.space_group_name_H-M   'P 1'
#
loop_
_entity.id
_entity.type
_entity.pdbx_description
1 polymer ?
#
loop_
_entity_poly.entity_id
_entity_poly.type
_entity_poly.pdbx_seq_one_letter_code
_entity_poly.pdbx_strand_id
1 'polypeptide(L)'
;FDDPESWYLAQRDWNTLSPWSKKLLTINNTLAGRMIIGPLITLWRMVVGDLTLIIKGGDAGRRTALAWLIHVPGVALLAWLLARYSQVPAWQFAAAAYLGISILLIRTFLEHQASPSHGARTVLIEDNGLLAFLFLYNNLHVVHHTRPGLAWYRLPGFYKRHRANFHRRNNGYVYASYWEIFRRYFLKAKEPVAHPYAL
;
A
#
# COMPACT_ATOMS: atom_id res chain seq x y z
N PHE A 1 -16.38 0.10 6.13
CA PHE A 1 -15.86 -0.89 5.16
C PHE A 1 -14.89 -0.27 4.19
N ASP A 2 -15.11 0.99 3.79
CA ASP A 2 -14.15 1.74 2.99
C ASP A 2 -12.92 2.11 3.80
N ASP A 3 -12.01 1.15 3.88
CA ASP A 3 -10.60 1.41 4.10
C ASP A 3 -9.93 1.41 2.72
N PRO A 4 -9.66 2.59 2.13
CA PRO A 4 -9.10 2.70 0.78
C PRO A 4 -7.69 2.11 0.69
N GLU A 5 -7.02 1.90 1.83
CA GLU A 5 -5.69 1.31 1.92
C GLU A 5 -5.74 -0.21 2.05
N SER A 6 -6.93 -0.77 2.31
CA SER A 6 -7.11 -2.22 2.39
C SER A 6 -7.24 -2.86 1.01
N TRP A 7 -6.74 -4.09 0.92
CA TRP A 7 -6.83 -4.90 -0.30
C TRP A 7 -8.02 -5.85 -0.30
N TYR A 8 -9.00 -5.58 0.56
CA TYR A 8 -10.26 -6.31 0.56
C TYR A 8 -11.21 -5.79 -0.50
N LEU A 9 -12.06 -6.70 -0.98
CA LEU A 9 -13.25 -6.37 -1.75
C LEU A 9 -14.49 -6.80 -0.95
N ALA A 10 -15.58 -6.04 -1.10
CA ALA A 10 -16.87 -6.48 -0.61
C ALA A 10 -17.25 -7.83 -1.24
N GLN A 11 -17.96 -8.69 -0.51
CA GLN A 11 -18.32 -10.02 -1.00
C GLN A 11 -19.15 -9.94 -2.29
N ARG A 12 -20.10 -9.00 -2.36
CA ARG A 12 -20.85 -8.69 -3.59
C ARG A 12 -19.94 -8.44 -4.78
N ASP A 13 -18.95 -7.56 -4.63
CA ASP A 13 -18.06 -7.16 -5.74
C ASP A 13 -17.07 -8.28 -6.08
N TRP A 14 -16.63 -9.07 -5.10
CA TRP A 14 -15.85 -10.27 -5.34
C TRP A 14 -16.62 -11.28 -6.19
N ASN A 15 -17.90 -11.48 -5.90
CA ASN A 15 -18.72 -12.48 -6.58
C ASN A 15 -18.91 -12.18 -8.08
N THR A 16 -18.95 -10.91 -8.48
CA THR A 16 -19.08 -10.49 -9.88
C THR A 16 -17.79 -10.60 -10.70
N LEU A 17 -16.64 -10.80 -10.05
CA LEU A 17 -15.36 -10.95 -10.76
C LEU A 17 -15.25 -12.26 -11.53
N SER A 18 -14.59 -12.19 -12.69
CA SER A 18 -14.21 -13.36 -13.48
C SER A 18 -13.27 -14.29 -12.68
N PRO A 19 -13.21 -15.60 -13.02
CA PRO A 19 -12.28 -16.53 -12.38
C PRO A 19 -10.81 -16.09 -12.46
N TRP A 20 -10.43 -15.45 -13.58
CA TRP A 20 -9.07 -14.93 -13.77
C TRP A 20 -8.75 -13.75 -12.85
N SER A 21 -9.68 -12.79 -12.71
CA SER A 21 -9.51 -11.66 -11.78
C SER A 21 -9.43 -12.14 -10.33
N LYS A 22 -10.27 -13.12 -9.95
CA LYS A 22 -10.20 -13.75 -8.63
C LYS A 22 -8.84 -14.40 -8.40
N LYS A 23 -8.35 -15.18 -9.35
CA LYS A 23 -7.02 -15.82 -9.28
C LYS A 23 -5.90 -14.79 -9.16
N LEU A 24 -5.92 -13.74 -9.97
CA LEU A 24 -4.93 -12.66 -9.96
C LEU A 24 -4.87 -11.95 -8.59
N LEU A 25 -6.02 -11.59 -8.04
CA LEU A 25 -6.10 -10.92 -6.74
C LEU A 25 -5.70 -11.85 -5.58
N THR A 26 -6.01 -13.14 -5.67
CA THR A 26 -5.54 -14.12 -4.69
C THR A 26 -4.01 -14.28 -4.72
N ILE A 27 -3.40 -14.32 -5.92
CA ILE A 27 -1.93 -14.33 -6.06
C ILE A 27 -1.34 -13.05 -5.46
N ASN A 28 -1.96 -11.91 -5.73
CA ASN A 28 -1.57 -10.60 -5.19
C ASN A 28 -1.68 -10.53 -3.64
N ASN A 29 -2.46 -11.41 -3.00
CA ASN A 29 -2.52 -11.52 -1.54
C ASN A 29 -1.40 -12.37 -0.93
N THR A 30 -0.51 -12.96 -1.74
CA THR A 30 0.82 -13.40 -1.30
C THR A 30 1.81 -12.24 -1.35
N LEU A 31 2.87 -12.25 -0.54
CA LEU A 31 3.87 -11.16 -0.59
C LEU A 31 4.66 -11.16 -1.91
N ALA A 32 5.03 -12.33 -2.44
CA ALA A 32 5.71 -12.41 -3.72
C ALA A 32 4.83 -11.89 -4.87
N GLY A 33 3.56 -12.31 -4.90
CA GLY A 33 2.60 -11.77 -5.85
C GLY A 33 2.42 -10.27 -5.67
N ARG A 34 2.26 -9.79 -4.44
CA ARG A 34 2.16 -8.36 -4.13
C ARG A 34 3.31 -7.54 -4.71
N MET A 35 4.54 -8.02 -4.58
CA MET A 35 5.73 -7.34 -5.10
C MET A 35 5.83 -7.42 -6.62
N ILE A 36 5.44 -8.54 -7.23
CA ILE A 36 5.61 -8.77 -8.68
C ILE A 36 4.47 -8.16 -9.49
N ILE A 37 3.21 -8.35 -9.10
CA ILE A 37 2.02 -7.92 -9.86
C ILE A 37 1.28 -6.75 -9.21
N GLY A 38 1.47 -6.53 -7.91
CA GLY A 38 0.78 -5.47 -7.17
C GLY A 38 1.04 -4.05 -7.70
N PRO A 39 2.23 -3.66 -8.18
CA PRO A 39 2.44 -2.33 -8.76
C PRO A 39 1.54 -2.09 -9.98
N LEU A 40 1.43 -3.05 -10.89
CA LEU A 40 0.52 -2.94 -12.05
C LEU A 40 -0.94 -2.84 -11.62
N ILE A 41 -1.37 -3.67 -10.66
CA ILE A 41 -2.75 -3.63 -10.17
C ILE A 41 -3.05 -2.28 -9.51
N THR A 42 -2.10 -1.74 -8.73
CA THR A 42 -2.25 -0.44 -8.05
C THR A 42 -2.38 0.69 -9.05
N LEU A 43 -1.48 0.75 -10.04
CA LEU A 43 -1.53 1.75 -11.11
C LEU A 43 -2.81 1.65 -11.94
N TRP A 44 -3.21 0.42 -12.30
CA TRP A 44 -4.45 0.18 -13.03
C TRP A 44 -5.68 0.66 -12.25
N ARG A 45 -5.81 0.28 -10.98
CA ARG A 45 -6.94 0.70 -10.12
C ARG A 45 -6.99 2.22 -9.97
N MET A 46 -5.84 2.86 -9.80
CA MET A 46 -5.74 4.32 -9.71
C MET A 46 -6.23 4.98 -11.01
N VAL A 47 -5.67 4.60 -12.16
CA VAL A 47 -6.02 5.20 -13.46
C VAL A 47 -7.50 4.99 -13.80
N VAL A 48 -8.01 3.76 -13.65
CA VAL A 48 -9.42 3.46 -13.96
C VAL A 48 -10.36 4.18 -12.97
N GLY A 49 -10.00 4.24 -11.70
CA GLY A 49 -10.76 4.97 -10.68
C GLY A 49 -10.86 6.46 -11.02
N ASP A 50 -9.73 7.07 -11.35
CA ASP A 50 -9.66 8.49 -11.72
C ASP A 50 -10.41 8.79 -13.01
N LEU A 51 -10.26 7.97 -14.05
CA LEU A 51 -11.02 8.11 -15.29
C LEU A 51 -12.52 7.98 -15.04
N THR A 52 -12.94 7.05 -14.19
CA THR A 52 -14.35 6.89 -13.82
C THR A 52 -14.87 8.13 -13.11
N LEU A 53 -14.09 8.75 -12.21
CA LEU A 53 -14.45 10.02 -11.56
C LEU A 53 -14.56 11.16 -12.57
N ILE A 54 -13.62 11.26 -13.50
CA ILE A 54 -13.63 12.27 -14.57
C ILE A 54 -14.89 12.13 -15.44
N ILE A 55 -15.21 10.91 -15.87
CA ILE A 55 -16.38 10.62 -16.72
C ILE A 55 -17.70 10.90 -15.97
N LYS A 56 -17.78 10.54 -14.68
CA LYS A 56 -18.95 10.84 -13.84
C LYS A 56 -19.15 12.34 -13.60
N GLY A 57 -18.09 13.14 -13.73
CA GLY A 57 -18.15 14.60 -13.57
C GLY A 57 -18.28 15.06 -12.11
N GLY A 58 -18.87 16.24 -11.93
CA GLY A 58 -18.96 16.92 -10.63
C GLY A 58 -17.64 17.53 -10.16
N ASP A 59 -17.63 18.09 -8.95
CA ASP A 59 -16.46 18.78 -8.40
C ASP A 59 -15.25 17.85 -8.26
N ALA A 60 -15.47 16.61 -7.82
CA ALA A 60 -14.42 15.60 -7.71
C ALA A 60 -13.82 15.25 -9.09
N GLY A 61 -14.66 14.95 -10.08
CA GLY A 61 -14.21 14.65 -11.44
C GLY A 61 -13.45 15.81 -12.08
N ARG A 62 -13.92 17.06 -11.90
CA ARG A 62 -13.22 18.25 -12.39
C ARG A 62 -11.85 18.43 -11.73
N ARG A 63 -11.74 18.23 -10.41
CA ARG A 63 -10.45 18.31 -9.70
C ARG A 63 -9.49 17.23 -10.15
N THR A 64 -9.97 15.99 -10.33
CA THR A 64 -9.16 14.89 -10.85
C THR A 64 -8.70 15.17 -12.29
N ALA A 65 -9.57 15.68 -13.16
CA ALA A 65 -9.20 16.07 -14.52
C ALA A 65 -8.10 17.15 -14.55
N LEU A 66 -8.21 18.17 -13.67
CA LEU A 66 -7.18 19.21 -13.53
C LEU A 66 -5.85 18.64 -13.04
N ALA A 67 -5.87 17.69 -12.10
CA ALA A 67 -4.66 17.01 -11.65
C ALA A 67 -3.98 16.27 -12.81
N TRP A 68 -4.74 15.54 -13.62
CA TRP A 68 -4.22 14.86 -14.81
C TRP A 68 -3.71 15.82 -15.90
N LEU A 69 -4.38 16.97 -16.08
CA LEU A 69 -3.95 18.01 -17.02
C LEU A 69 -2.60 18.63 -16.65
N ILE A 70 -2.24 18.63 -15.37
CA ILE A 70 -0.91 19.08 -14.90
C ILE A 70 0.09 17.91 -14.93
N HIS A 71 -0.35 16.73 -14.51
CA HIS A 71 0.52 15.56 -14.37
C HIS A 71 1.05 15.06 -15.72
N VAL A 72 0.19 14.93 -16.74
CA VAL A 72 0.60 14.40 -18.06
C VAL A 72 1.67 15.25 -18.73
N PRO A 73 1.54 16.59 -18.82
CA PRO A 73 2.61 17.44 -19.32
C PRO A 73 3.88 17.36 -18.47
N GLY A 74 3.76 17.25 -17.15
CA GLY A 74 4.92 17.09 -16.26
C GLY A 74 5.69 15.80 -16.53
N VAL A 75 4.99 14.67 -16.69
CA VAL A 75 5.60 13.38 -17.05
C VAL A 75 6.19 13.43 -18.46
N ALA A 76 5.50 14.07 -19.41
CA ALA A 76 6.01 14.22 -20.78
C ALA A 76 7.29 15.07 -20.83
N LEU A 77 7.34 16.17 -20.08
CA LEU A 77 8.52 17.02 -19.94
C LEU A 77 9.68 16.24 -19.31
N LEU A 78 9.42 15.50 -18.23
CA LEU A 78 10.43 14.66 -17.59
C LEU A 78 10.96 13.60 -18.56
N ALA A 79 10.07 12.89 -19.27
CA ALA A 79 10.45 11.89 -20.26
C ALA A 79 11.30 12.50 -21.39
N TRP A 80 10.93 13.70 -21.87
CA TRP A 80 11.71 14.44 -22.86
C TRP A 80 13.10 14.84 -22.34
N LEU A 81 13.20 15.36 -21.11
CA LEU A 81 14.47 15.70 -20.48
C LEU A 81 15.38 14.47 -20.33
N LEU A 82 14.83 13.35 -19.86
CA LEU A 82 15.57 12.10 -19.74
C LEU A 82 16.03 11.61 -21.11
N ALA A 83 15.16 11.63 -22.12
CA ALA A 83 15.54 11.23 -23.48
C ALA A 83 16.63 12.12 -24.09
N ARG A 84 16.67 13.42 -23.73
CA ARG A 84 17.62 14.38 -24.29
C ARG A 84 18.97 14.42 -23.59
N TYR A 85 18.98 14.26 -22.27
CA TYR A 85 20.16 14.55 -21.42
C TYR A 85 20.65 13.36 -20.60
N SER A 86 19.85 12.32 -20.40
CA SER A 86 20.26 11.14 -19.63
C SER A 86 21.02 10.14 -20.51
N GLN A 87 22.08 9.56 -19.96
CA GLN A 87 22.74 8.37 -20.52
C GLN A 87 22.03 7.06 -20.12
N VAL A 88 21.13 7.14 -19.13
CA VAL A 88 20.34 6.01 -18.64
C VAL A 88 19.12 5.81 -19.55
N PRO A 89 18.92 4.60 -20.13
CA PRO A 89 17.75 4.30 -20.93
C PRO A 89 16.42 4.47 -20.17
N ALA A 90 15.37 4.93 -20.86
CA ALA A 90 14.05 5.18 -20.26
C ALA A 90 13.47 3.98 -19.50
N TRP A 91 13.69 2.76 -19.98
CA TRP A 91 13.19 1.56 -19.33
C TRP A 91 13.82 1.32 -17.94
N GLN A 92 15.05 1.77 -17.70
CA GLN A 92 15.70 1.61 -16.40
C GLN A 92 15.05 2.50 -15.34
N PHE A 93 14.59 3.71 -15.72
CA PHE A 93 13.77 4.55 -14.86
C PHE A 93 12.42 3.88 -14.56
N ALA A 94 11.78 3.32 -15.58
CA ALA A 94 10.52 2.58 -15.39
C ALA A 94 10.70 1.39 -14.45
N ALA A 95 11.79 0.63 -14.61
CA ALA A 95 12.13 -0.49 -13.73
C ALA A 95 12.41 -0.01 -12.29
N ALA A 96 13.18 1.06 -12.11
CA ALA A 96 13.44 1.63 -10.79
C ALA A 96 12.16 2.12 -10.10
N ALA A 97 11.27 2.81 -10.83
CA ALA A 97 9.97 3.23 -10.32
C ALA A 97 9.10 2.02 -9.94
N TYR A 98 9.10 0.97 -10.78
CA TYR A 98 8.37 -0.26 -10.51
C TYR A 98 8.87 -0.96 -9.24
N LEU A 99 10.19 -1.09 -9.09
CA LEU A 99 10.82 -1.66 -7.90
C LEU A 99 10.55 -0.80 -6.66
N GLY A 100 10.55 0.52 -6.79
CA GLY A 100 10.15 1.45 -5.73
C GLY A 100 8.74 1.19 -5.23
N ILE A 101 7.76 1.10 -6.15
CA ILE A 101 6.37 0.74 -5.80
C ILE A 101 6.31 -0.66 -5.17
N SER A 102 7.05 -1.62 -5.71
CA SER A 102 7.12 -2.99 -5.19
C SER A 102 7.58 -3.02 -3.73
N ILE A 103 8.61 -2.24 -3.39
CA ILE A 103 9.13 -2.10 -2.02
C ILE A 103 8.09 -1.43 -1.13
N LEU A 104 7.45 -0.34 -1.59
CA LEU A 104 6.39 0.34 -0.84
C LEU A 104 5.21 -0.59 -0.52
N LEU A 105 4.86 -1.49 -1.45
CA LEU A 105 3.78 -2.45 -1.24
C LEU A 105 4.07 -3.49 -0.14
N ILE A 106 5.34 -3.72 0.23
CA ILE A 106 5.69 -4.55 1.39
C ILE A 106 5.12 -3.93 2.67
N ARG A 107 5.19 -2.60 2.81
CA ARG A 107 4.64 -1.90 3.97
C ARG A 107 3.11 -2.05 4.04
N THR A 108 2.43 -1.77 2.94
CA THR A 108 0.96 -1.79 2.90
C THR A 108 0.38 -3.21 2.97
N PHE A 109 1.18 -4.25 2.73
CA PHE A 109 0.73 -5.64 2.67
C PHE A 109 0.04 -6.13 3.95
N LEU A 110 0.64 -5.83 5.11
CA LEU A 110 0.05 -6.17 6.40
C LEU A 110 -0.67 -5.00 7.06
N GLU A 111 -0.62 -3.79 6.47
CA GLU A 111 -1.02 -2.56 7.14
C GLU A 111 -2.42 -2.63 7.73
N HIS A 112 -3.38 -3.24 7.03
CA HIS A 112 -4.74 -3.43 7.54
C HIS A 112 -5.17 -4.89 7.58
N GLN A 113 -5.71 -5.34 8.70
CA GLN A 113 -6.47 -6.60 8.83
C GLN A 113 -7.96 -6.34 9.02
N ALA A 114 -8.79 -7.30 8.63
CA ALA A 114 -10.23 -7.26 8.85
C ALA A 114 -10.52 -7.34 10.35
N SER A 115 -10.68 -6.19 10.99
CA SER A 115 -11.02 -6.09 12.40
C SER A 115 -12.21 -5.15 12.61
N PRO A 116 -13.18 -5.51 13.48
CA PRO A 116 -14.25 -4.61 13.89
C PRO A 116 -13.72 -3.34 14.58
N SER A 117 -12.58 -3.43 15.28
CA SER A 117 -11.96 -2.32 15.99
C SER A 117 -10.93 -1.60 15.12
N HIS A 118 -11.11 -0.29 14.91
CA HIS A 118 -10.19 0.56 14.16
C HIS A 118 -8.75 0.49 14.69
N GLY A 119 -8.57 0.41 16.01
CA GLY A 119 -7.24 0.35 16.64
C GLY A 119 -6.50 -0.98 16.47
N ALA A 120 -7.20 -2.04 16.05
CA ALA A 120 -6.64 -3.37 15.80
C ALA A 120 -6.51 -3.69 14.31
N ARG A 121 -6.76 -2.72 13.42
CA ARG A 121 -6.56 -2.88 11.97
C ARG A 121 -5.09 -2.71 11.60
N THR A 122 -4.41 -1.77 12.25
CA THR A 122 -3.05 -1.36 11.88
C THR A 122 -1.97 -2.29 12.44
N VAL A 123 -1.20 -2.94 11.58
CA VAL A 123 -0.08 -3.78 12.04
C VAL A 123 1.00 -2.95 12.76
N LEU A 124 1.56 -3.53 13.82
CA LEU A 124 2.81 -3.07 14.42
C LEU A 124 3.92 -4.02 14.01
N ILE A 125 4.95 -3.51 13.33
CA ILE A 125 6.12 -4.32 13.00
C ILE A 125 7.29 -3.74 13.80
N GLU A 126 7.87 -4.49 14.72
CA GLU A 126 8.93 -4.04 15.65
C GLU A 126 10.33 -4.09 15.01
N ASP A 127 10.41 -3.91 13.69
CA ASP A 127 11.66 -3.96 12.94
C ASP A 127 12.48 -2.66 13.10
N ASN A 128 13.80 -2.80 13.08
CA ASN A 128 14.77 -1.70 13.04
C ASN A 128 15.79 -1.87 11.90
N GLY A 129 15.54 -2.76 10.94
CA GLY A 129 16.40 -3.03 9.80
C GLY A 129 16.21 -2.07 8.61
N LEU A 130 16.76 -2.45 7.45
CA LEU A 130 16.76 -1.63 6.23
C LEU A 130 15.35 -1.21 5.78
N LEU A 131 14.39 -2.14 5.80
CA LEU A 131 13.01 -1.84 5.40
C LEU A 131 12.35 -0.84 6.35
N ALA A 132 12.56 -0.96 7.67
CA ALA A 132 12.08 0.02 8.63
C ALA A 132 12.64 1.42 8.34
N PHE A 133 13.93 1.51 8.02
CA PHE A 133 14.55 2.77 7.60
C PHE A 133 13.99 3.31 6.28
N LEU A 134 13.87 2.48 5.24
CA LEU A 134 13.30 2.88 3.94
C LEU A 134 11.86 3.37 4.05
N PHE A 135 11.10 2.84 5.02
CA PHE A 135 9.75 3.28 5.32
C PHE A 135 9.69 4.44 6.34
N LEU A 136 10.83 5.02 6.71
CA LEU A 136 10.95 6.12 7.68
C LEU A 136 10.27 5.76 9.01
N TYR A 137 10.46 4.53 9.48
CA TYR A 137 9.83 3.97 10.67
C TYR A 137 8.29 3.99 10.68
N ASN A 138 7.63 4.15 9.52
CA ASN A 138 6.18 4.01 9.39
C ASN A 138 5.68 2.57 9.57
N ASN A 139 6.57 1.59 9.76
CA ASN A 139 6.23 0.27 10.27
C ASN A 139 5.59 0.31 11.68
N LEU A 140 5.68 1.47 12.35
CA LEU A 140 4.98 1.83 13.59
C LEU A 140 3.79 2.76 13.29
N HIS A 141 2.99 2.49 12.26
CA HIS A 141 2.04 3.46 11.70
C HIS A 141 1.00 3.97 12.71
N VAL A 142 0.53 3.12 13.62
CA VAL A 142 -0.37 3.54 14.72
C VAL A 142 0.25 4.62 15.63
N VAL A 143 1.57 4.59 15.80
CA VAL A 143 2.31 5.61 16.57
C VAL A 143 2.32 6.93 15.80
N HIS A 144 2.53 6.87 14.48
CA HIS A 144 2.46 8.04 13.61
C HIS A 144 1.07 8.67 13.67
N HIS A 145 -0.02 7.89 13.56
CA HIS A 145 -1.38 8.42 13.72
C HIS A 145 -1.65 9.03 15.11
N THR A 146 -1.06 8.46 16.17
CA THR A 146 -1.20 9.01 17.53
C THR A 146 -0.43 10.32 17.71
N ARG A 147 0.66 10.52 16.96
CA ARG A 147 1.55 11.69 17.04
C ARG A 147 2.03 12.09 15.64
N PRO A 148 1.16 12.68 14.79
CA PRO A 148 1.50 12.94 13.38
C PRO A 148 2.65 13.95 13.23
N GLY A 149 2.81 14.88 14.19
CA GLY A 149 3.91 15.85 14.21
C GLY A 149 5.23 15.32 14.77
N LEU A 150 5.31 14.05 15.20
CA LEU A 150 6.56 13.48 15.70
C LEU A 150 7.46 13.11 14.52
N ALA A 151 8.69 13.65 14.53
CA ALA A 151 9.67 13.34 13.50
C ALA A 151 9.92 11.82 13.40
N TRP A 152 10.02 11.32 12.18
CA TRP A 152 10.04 9.89 11.87
C TRP A 152 11.13 9.11 12.62
N TYR A 153 12.34 9.67 12.75
CA TYR A 153 13.47 9.07 13.47
C TYR A 153 13.27 9.00 15.00
N ARG A 154 12.27 9.71 15.55
CA ARG A 154 11.90 9.65 16.98
C ARG A 154 10.79 8.63 17.27
N LEU A 155 10.11 8.12 16.24
CA LEU A 155 9.04 7.13 16.39
C LEU A 155 9.50 5.88 17.16
N PRO A 156 10.65 5.25 16.85
CA PRO A 156 11.08 4.05 17.55
C PRO A 156 11.31 4.28 19.05
N GLY A 157 11.92 5.40 19.41
CA GLY A 157 12.15 5.76 20.81
C GLY A 157 10.84 6.04 21.57
N PHE A 158 9.89 6.72 20.93
CA PHE A 158 8.57 6.95 21.52
C PHE A 158 7.78 5.65 21.70
N TYR A 159 7.81 4.78 20.69
CA TYR A 159 7.19 3.47 20.73
C TYR A 159 7.74 2.61 21.87
N LYS A 160 9.07 2.50 22.00
CA LYS A 160 9.72 1.71 23.06
C LYS A 160 9.23 2.11 24.46
N ARG A 161 9.06 3.41 24.74
CA ARG A 161 8.54 3.90 26.03
C ARG A 161 7.08 3.57 26.29
N HIS A 162 6.27 3.41 25.24
CA HIS A 162 4.82 3.20 25.34
C HIS A 162 4.37 1.83 24.80
N ARG A 163 5.32 0.90 24.59
CA ARG A 163 5.09 -0.38 23.91
C ARG A 163 3.90 -1.14 24.48
N ALA A 164 3.83 -1.25 25.81
CA ALA A 164 2.75 -1.96 26.49
C ALA A 164 1.35 -1.34 26.20
N ASN A 165 1.27 -0.02 26.03
CA ASN A 165 0.01 0.65 25.69
C ASN A 165 -0.43 0.32 24.25
N PHE A 166 0.51 0.38 23.29
CA PHE A 166 0.23 0.06 21.89
C PHE A 166 -0.12 -1.42 21.69
N HIS A 167 0.56 -2.33 22.37
CA HIS A 167 0.25 -3.77 22.33
C HIS A 167 -1.18 -4.07 22.79
N ARG A 168 -1.62 -3.45 23.90
CA ARG A 168 -3.00 -3.62 24.40
C ARG A 168 -4.04 -3.07 23.42
N ARG A 169 -3.76 -1.93 22.80
CA ARG A 169 -4.68 -1.30 21.83
C ARG A 169 -4.79 -2.06 20.51
N ASN A 170 -3.71 -2.72 20.09
CA ASN A 170 -3.63 -3.41 18.81
C ASN A 170 -4.08 -4.89 18.87
N ASN A 171 -4.60 -5.34 20.02
CA ASN A 171 -5.06 -6.73 20.24
C ASN A 171 -4.04 -7.81 19.78
N GLY A 172 -2.75 -7.52 19.91
CA GLY A 172 -1.68 -8.46 19.53
C GLY A 172 -1.34 -8.55 18.03
N TYR A 173 -1.83 -7.64 17.17
CA TYR A 173 -1.45 -7.62 15.75
C TYR A 173 -0.02 -7.08 15.51
N VAL A 174 0.96 -7.84 16.00
CA VAL A 174 2.37 -7.45 16.08
C VAL A 174 3.26 -8.49 15.41
N TYR A 175 4.27 -8.03 14.66
CA TYR A 175 5.33 -8.84 14.09
C TYR A 175 6.69 -8.32 14.57
N ALA A 176 7.66 -9.21 14.75
CA ALA A 176 9.00 -8.85 15.21
C ALA A 176 9.82 -8.15 14.12
N SER A 177 9.63 -8.52 12.84
CA SER A 177 10.41 -7.96 11.73
C SER A 177 9.72 -8.15 10.38
N TYR A 178 10.17 -7.44 9.35
CA TYR A 178 9.77 -7.75 7.99
C TYR A 178 10.22 -9.15 7.56
N TRP A 179 11.36 -9.65 8.05
CA TRP A 179 11.82 -11.02 7.76
C TRP A 179 10.79 -12.08 8.18
N GLU A 180 10.15 -11.89 9.33
CA GLU A 180 9.07 -12.76 9.78
C GLU A 180 7.88 -12.77 8.79
N ILE A 181 7.55 -11.61 8.23
CA ILE A 181 6.49 -11.45 7.22
C ILE A 181 6.85 -12.20 5.95
N PHE A 182 8.09 -12.03 5.46
CA PHE A 182 8.59 -12.79 4.32
C PHE A 182 8.45 -14.29 4.57
N ARG A 183 8.96 -14.81 5.69
CA ARG A 183 8.90 -16.25 5.99
C ARG A 183 7.46 -16.79 6.06
N ARG A 184 6.52 -16.01 6.58
CA ARG A 184 5.12 -16.45 6.77
C ARG A 184 4.29 -16.34 5.48
N TYR A 185 4.52 -15.31 4.67
CA TYR A 185 3.59 -14.90 3.61
C TYR A 185 4.20 -14.80 2.20
N PHE A 186 5.47 -15.15 2.01
CA PHE A 186 6.11 -15.04 0.69
C PHE A 186 5.28 -15.71 -0.42
N LEU A 187 4.87 -16.95 -0.21
CA LEU A 187 4.02 -17.72 -1.14
C LEU A 187 2.64 -18.07 -0.57
N LYS A 188 2.34 -17.62 0.66
CA LYS A 188 1.07 -17.89 1.33
C LYS A 188 0.24 -16.62 1.39
N ALA A 189 -1.02 -16.72 0.96
CA ALA A 189 -1.93 -15.59 1.05
C ALA A 189 -2.11 -15.19 2.53
N LYS A 190 -1.99 -13.89 2.81
CA LYS A 190 -2.21 -13.35 4.16
C LYS A 190 -3.63 -13.66 4.62
N GLU A 191 -4.61 -13.19 3.85
CA GLU A 191 -6.05 -13.29 4.11
C GLU A 191 -6.82 -13.44 2.77
N PRO A 192 -8.07 -13.93 2.81
CA PRO A 192 -8.96 -13.91 1.66
C PRO A 192 -9.15 -12.49 1.11
N VAL A 193 -9.35 -12.37 -0.21
CA VAL A 193 -9.62 -11.07 -0.85
C VAL A 193 -11.00 -10.54 -0.46
N ALA A 194 -12.00 -11.42 -0.35
CA ALA A 194 -13.33 -11.01 0.08
C ALA A 194 -13.32 -10.69 1.59
N HIS A 195 -13.82 -9.50 1.94
CA HIS A 195 -13.88 -9.05 3.32
C HIS A 195 -14.86 -9.92 4.12
N PRO A 196 -14.46 -10.51 5.26
CA PRO A 196 -15.29 -11.49 5.98
C PRO A 196 -16.58 -10.91 6.58
N TYR A 197 -16.65 -9.59 6.75
CA TYR A 197 -17.79 -8.90 7.35
C TYR A 197 -18.58 -8.02 6.35
N ALA A 198 -18.12 -7.88 5.11
CA ALA A 198 -18.77 -6.99 4.13
C ALA A 198 -19.55 -7.83 3.12
N LEU A 199 -20.86 -7.96 3.34
CA LEU A 199 -21.79 -8.63 2.41
C LEU A 199 -21.97 -7.80 1.13
#